data_AF-A0A6I1FKC3-F1
#
_entry.id   AF-A0A6I1FKC3-F1
#
_cell.length_a   1.000
_cell.length_b   1.000
_cell.length_c   1.000
_cell.angle_alpha   90.00
_cell.angle_beta   90.00
_cell.angle_gamma   90.00
#
_symmetry.space_group_name_H-M   'P 1'
#
loop_
_entity.id
_entity.type
_entity.pdbx_description
1 polymer ?
#
loop_
_entity_poly.entity_id
_entity_poly.type
_entity_poly.pdbx_seq_one_letter_code
_entity_poly.pdbx_strand_id
1 'polypeptide(L)'
;MIPFIYLVTDLSERESPLQFVICGYPPSKNRTLGKGNVGLDIGTASLAVSSLAKVSLMNLAEQVKEMSNEIRLIQRKMDRSKRAMNPNNYQTDGTIKKGRKTWNDPNRYQLLRSRLKELHRKQAAVGKLSHRTLANLLLTLGATLYTETMNFKALQKRKKETEISEKTGKFKRKKRFGKTLGHRAPAMFITILEEKVKRHGGSFIRVNTMEMK
;
A
#
# COMPACT_ATOMS: atom_id res chain seq x y z
N MET A 1 19.59 -28.56 -8.68
CA MET A 1 18.89 -29.33 -7.63
C MET A 1 17.45 -28.83 -7.57
N ILE A 2 16.48 -29.71 -7.82
CA ILE A 2 15.05 -29.37 -7.87
C ILE A 2 14.52 -29.26 -6.42
N PRO A 3 13.77 -28.22 -6.04
CA PRO A 3 13.22 -28.11 -4.70
C PRO A 3 12.19 -29.21 -4.45
N PHE A 4 12.37 -29.96 -3.36
CA PHE A 4 11.37 -30.90 -2.85
C PHE A 4 10.42 -30.18 -1.89
N ILE A 5 9.12 -30.44 -2.04
CA ILE A 5 8.06 -29.94 -1.16
C ILE A 5 7.54 -31.14 -0.37
N TYR A 6 7.58 -31.07 0.96
CA TYR A 6 6.94 -32.07 1.83
C TYR A 6 5.83 -31.41 2.65
N LEU A 7 4.75 -32.16 2.85
CA LEU A 7 3.56 -31.74 3.59
C LEU A 7 3.70 -32.19 5.05
N VAL A 8 3.59 -31.25 6.00
CA VAL A 8 3.47 -31.58 7.42
C VAL A 8 2.06 -31.22 7.85
N THR A 9 1.28 -32.22 8.24
CA THR A 9 -0.09 -32.03 8.76
C THR A 9 -0.19 -32.61 10.16
N ASP A 10 -0.59 -31.78 11.12
CA ASP A 10 -1.02 -32.24 12.43
C ASP A 10 -2.51 -32.60 12.36
N LEU A 11 -2.86 -33.89 12.35
CA LEU A 11 -4.23 -34.35 12.13
C LEU A 11 -5.12 -34.30 13.40
N SER A 12 -4.67 -33.65 14.48
CA SER A 12 -5.34 -33.69 15.79
C SER A 12 -6.56 -32.75 15.94
N GLU A 13 -6.79 -31.80 15.03
CA GLU A 13 -7.91 -30.83 15.12
C GLU A 13 -8.70 -30.68 13.81
N ARG A 14 -10.03 -30.37 13.91
CA ARG A 14 -10.96 -30.18 12.77
C ARG A 14 -10.57 -29.04 11.82
N GLU A 15 -9.74 -28.09 12.27
CA GLU A 15 -9.08 -27.11 11.41
C GLU A 15 -7.57 -27.16 11.65
N SER A 16 -6.90 -28.11 10.99
CA SER A 16 -5.46 -28.25 11.08
C SER A 16 -4.76 -27.20 10.19
N PRO A 17 -3.85 -26.36 10.73
CA PRO A 17 -3.08 -25.46 9.89
C PRO A 17 -2.16 -26.26 8.97
N LEU A 18 -2.38 -26.15 7.66
CA LEU A 18 -1.52 -26.76 6.65
C LEU A 18 -0.21 -25.96 6.55
N GLN A 19 0.89 -26.52 7.06
CA GLN A 19 2.20 -25.89 6.98
C GLN A 19 3.04 -26.51 5.87
N PHE A 20 3.27 -25.73 4.81
CA PHE A 20 4.25 -26.09 3.79
C PHE A 20 5.64 -25.64 4.22
N VAL A 21 6.59 -26.59 4.31
CA VAL A 21 8.00 -26.29 4.45
C VAL A 21 8.64 -26.44 3.08
N ILE A 22 9.09 -25.32 2.52
CA ILE A 22 9.84 -25.32 1.26
C ILE A 22 11.32 -25.48 1.61
N CYS A 23 11.91 -26.60 1.20
CA CYS A 23 13.35 -26.81 1.31
C CYS A 23 14.05 -26.16 0.10
N GLY A 24 15.04 -25.32 0.37
CA GLY A 24 15.85 -24.65 -0.66
C GLY A 24 16.83 -23.66 -0.03
N TYR A 25 17.77 -23.17 -0.83
CA TYR A 25 18.71 -22.14 -0.37
C TYR A 25 17.97 -20.81 -0.24
N PRO A 26 17.93 -20.20 0.96
CA PRO A 26 17.35 -18.87 1.09
C PRO A 26 18.18 -17.88 0.28
N PRO A 27 17.57 -16.86 -0.31
CA PRO A 27 18.32 -15.80 -0.99
C PRO A 27 19.32 -15.18 -0.01
N SER A 28 20.54 -14.92 -0.48
CA SER A 28 21.61 -14.35 0.34
C SER A 28 21.13 -13.11 1.08
N LYS A 29 21.28 -13.14 2.41
CA LYS A 29 20.95 -12.02 3.29
C LYS A 29 22.16 -11.15 3.59
N ASN A 30 23.35 -11.52 3.11
CA ASN A 30 24.57 -10.73 3.27
C ASN A 30 24.50 -9.50 2.38
N ARG A 31 23.90 -8.43 2.93
CA ARG A 31 23.94 -7.11 2.32
C ARG A 31 24.83 -6.21 3.14
N THR A 32 25.72 -5.52 2.47
CA THR A 32 26.54 -4.46 3.05
C THR A 32 25.92 -3.11 2.69
N LEU A 33 26.08 -2.15 3.60
CA LEU A 33 25.73 -0.76 3.30
C LEU A 33 26.74 -0.17 2.32
N GLY A 34 26.27 0.72 1.45
CA GLY A 34 27.12 1.62 0.69
C GLY A 34 27.83 2.61 1.62
N LYS A 35 28.70 3.46 1.05
CA LYS A 35 29.40 4.50 1.82
C LYS A 35 28.78 5.87 1.57
N GLY A 36 28.79 6.71 2.59
CA GLY A 36 28.34 8.10 2.50
C GLY A 36 26.85 8.31 2.78
N ASN A 37 26.38 9.50 2.41
CA ASN A 37 25.07 10.03 2.76
C ASN A 37 24.10 9.93 1.57
N VAL A 38 22.84 9.64 1.88
CA VAL A 38 21.74 9.61 0.90
C VAL A 38 20.62 10.52 1.39
N GLY A 39 20.31 11.55 0.61
CA GLY A 39 19.14 12.42 0.82
C GLY A 39 17.90 11.85 0.15
N LEU A 40 16.79 11.85 0.88
CA LEU A 40 15.49 11.37 0.43
C LEU A 40 14.43 12.47 0.60
N ASP A 41 13.77 12.82 -0.50
CA ASP A 41 12.55 13.64 -0.47
C ASP A 41 11.38 12.75 -0.88
N ILE A 42 10.52 12.44 0.09
CA ILE A 42 9.37 11.58 -0.12
C ILE A 42 8.11 12.42 -0.33
N GLY A 43 7.45 12.18 -1.45
CA GLY A 43 6.13 12.72 -1.75
C GLY A 43 4.99 11.74 -1.45
N THR A 44 3.79 12.09 -1.90
CA THR A 44 2.61 11.20 -1.74
C THR A 44 2.65 9.95 -2.62
N ALA A 45 3.43 9.98 -3.71
CA ALA A 45 3.48 8.91 -4.71
C ALA A 45 4.89 8.56 -5.19
N SER A 46 5.86 9.42 -4.96
CA SER A 46 7.21 9.34 -5.51
C SER A 46 8.25 9.60 -4.42
N LEU A 47 9.46 9.17 -4.68
CA LEU A 47 10.64 9.39 -3.85
C LEU A 47 11.72 9.98 -4.74
N ALA A 48 12.19 11.18 -4.43
CA ALA A 48 13.43 11.70 -4.96
C ALA A 48 14.59 11.22 -4.09
N VAL A 49 15.67 10.81 -4.74
CA VAL A 49 16.87 10.25 -4.11
C VAL A 49 18.07 11.04 -4.62
N SER A 50 18.93 11.47 -3.71
CA SER A 50 20.21 12.10 -4.01
C SER A 50 21.32 11.44 -3.20
N SER A 51 22.40 11.06 -3.86
CA SER A 51 23.61 10.46 -3.29
C SER A 51 24.79 10.79 -4.20
N LEU A 52 26.01 10.58 -3.72
CA LEU A 52 27.21 10.77 -4.55
C LEU A 52 27.18 9.94 -5.85
N ALA A 53 26.61 8.74 -5.81
CA ALA A 53 26.58 7.83 -6.96
C ALA A 53 25.34 7.99 -7.86
N LYS A 54 24.25 8.57 -7.35
CA LYS A 54 22.96 8.57 -8.05
C LYS A 54 22.03 9.68 -7.59
N VAL A 55 21.41 10.34 -8.56
CA VAL A 55 20.23 11.20 -8.40
C VAL A 55 19.08 10.62 -9.22
N SER A 56 17.89 10.45 -8.63
CA SER A 56 16.74 9.87 -9.35
C SER A 56 15.40 10.16 -8.69
N LEU A 57 14.33 10.20 -9.49
CA LEU A 57 12.95 10.25 -9.03
C LEU A 57 12.27 8.90 -9.32
N MET A 58 11.76 8.24 -8.28
CA MET A 58 11.17 6.90 -8.38
C MET A 58 9.70 6.90 -7.94
N ASN A 59 8.85 6.20 -8.69
CA ASN A 59 7.45 5.99 -8.30
C ASN A 59 7.34 4.86 -7.26
N LEU A 60 6.62 5.12 -6.17
CA LEU A 60 6.39 4.12 -5.13
C LEU A 60 5.31 3.12 -5.55
N ALA A 61 5.56 1.82 -5.36
CA ALA A 61 4.59 0.75 -5.61
C ALA A 61 3.85 0.86 -6.97
N GLU A 62 4.57 1.17 -8.05
CA GLU A 62 3.95 1.39 -9.37
C GLU A 62 3.16 0.19 -9.90
N GLN A 63 3.65 -1.03 -9.63
CA GLN A 63 2.98 -2.27 -10.03
C GLN A 63 1.57 -2.43 -9.42
N VAL A 64 1.27 -1.74 -8.32
CA VAL A 64 -0.04 -1.81 -7.64
C VAL A 64 -1.17 -1.17 -8.49
N LYS A 65 -0.83 -0.30 -9.45
CA LYS A 65 -1.81 0.44 -10.26
C LYS A 65 -2.69 -0.49 -11.10
N GLU A 66 -2.12 -1.56 -11.63
CA GLU A 66 -2.79 -2.49 -12.56
C GLU A 66 -4.05 -3.15 -11.95
N MET A 67 -4.00 -3.45 -10.65
CA MET A 67 -5.09 -4.14 -9.94
C MET A 67 -6.27 -3.24 -9.59
N SER A 68 -6.09 -1.92 -9.64
CA SER A 68 -7.10 -0.95 -9.18
C SER A 68 -8.36 -0.94 -10.06
N ASN A 69 -8.21 -1.22 -11.35
CA ASN A 69 -9.34 -1.30 -12.28
C ASN A 69 -10.20 -2.53 -12.00
N GLU A 70 -9.59 -3.68 -11.77
CA GLU A 70 -10.31 -4.92 -11.47
C GLU A 70 -11.07 -4.80 -10.14
N ILE A 71 -10.42 -4.28 -9.10
CA ILE A 71 -11.04 -4.00 -7.79
C ILE A 71 -12.28 -3.13 -7.96
N ARG A 72 -12.17 -2.03 -8.73
CA ARG A 72 -13.28 -1.12 -9.01
C ARG A 72 -14.45 -1.82 -9.72
N LEU A 73 -14.17 -2.69 -10.69
CA LEU A 73 -15.20 -3.42 -11.42
C LEU A 73 -15.92 -4.44 -10.52
N ILE A 74 -15.19 -5.15 -9.66
CA ILE A 74 -15.76 -6.12 -8.72
C ILE A 74 -16.63 -5.41 -7.68
N GLN A 75 -16.14 -4.31 -7.09
CA GLN A 75 -16.92 -3.51 -6.14
C GLN A 75 -18.24 -3.04 -6.75
N ARG A 76 -18.22 -2.54 -8.00
CA ARG A 76 -19.45 -2.15 -8.71
C ARG A 76 -20.40 -3.33 -8.95
N LYS A 77 -19.88 -4.51 -9.29
CA LYS A 77 -20.69 -5.73 -9.46
C LYS A 77 -21.32 -6.15 -8.12
N MET A 78 -20.55 -6.11 -7.04
CA MET A 78 -21.03 -6.38 -5.68
C MET A 78 -22.12 -5.40 -5.26
N ASP A 79 -21.91 -4.10 -5.46
CA ASP A 79 -22.89 -3.06 -5.11
C ASP A 79 -24.21 -3.23 -5.85
N ARG A 80 -24.18 -3.56 -7.15
CA ARG A 80 -25.40 -3.84 -7.93
C ARG A 80 -26.13 -5.08 -7.40
N SER A 81 -25.40 -6.17 -7.16
CA SER A 81 -25.97 -7.41 -6.61
C SER A 81 -26.60 -7.16 -5.24
N LYS A 82 -25.92 -6.39 -4.38
CA LYS A 82 -26.39 -6.07 -3.02
C LYS A 82 -27.68 -5.25 -3.06
N ARG A 83 -27.78 -4.27 -3.96
CA ARG A 83 -29.02 -3.49 -4.16
C ARG A 83 -30.17 -4.36 -4.70
N ALA A 84 -29.92 -5.14 -5.74
CA ALA A 84 -30.95 -5.96 -6.39
C ALA A 84 -31.53 -7.03 -5.44
N MET A 85 -30.68 -7.65 -4.61
CA MET A 85 -31.12 -8.68 -3.66
C MET A 85 -31.73 -8.14 -2.37
N ASN A 86 -31.56 -6.84 -2.11
CA ASN A 86 -32.00 -6.21 -0.86
C ASN A 86 -32.72 -4.89 -1.10
N PRO A 87 -33.73 -4.81 -1.99
CA PRO A 87 -34.37 -3.54 -2.36
C PRO A 87 -34.97 -2.83 -1.13
N ASN A 88 -35.51 -3.60 -0.18
CA ASN A 88 -36.10 -3.07 1.06
C ASN A 88 -35.10 -2.28 1.93
N ASN A 89 -33.80 -2.52 1.80
CA ASN A 89 -32.75 -1.85 2.57
C ASN A 89 -32.35 -0.47 2.00
N TYR A 90 -32.84 -0.11 0.82
CA TYR A 90 -32.48 1.12 0.12
C TYR A 90 -33.69 2.06 -0.03
N GLN A 91 -33.43 3.36 0.02
CA GLN A 91 -34.38 4.42 -0.34
C GLN A 91 -34.50 4.52 -1.88
N THR A 92 -35.50 5.27 -2.35
CA THR A 92 -35.70 5.55 -3.79
C THR A 92 -34.52 6.25 -4.43
N ASP A 93 -33.80 7.10 -3.67
CA ASP A 93 -32.57 7.78 -4.10
C ASP A 93 -31.31 6.87 -4.08
N GLY A 94 -31.46 5.60 -3.71
CA GLY A 94 -30.38 4.62 -3.65
C GLY A 94 -29.49 4.69 -2.40
N THR A 95 -29.82 5.56 -1.43
CA THR A 95 -29.16 5.59 -0.12
C THR A 95 -29.61 4.42 0.76
N ILE A 96 -28.75 3.96 1.67
CA ILE A 96 -29.08 2.89 2.60
C ILE A 96 -30.00 3.46 3.70
N LYS A 97 -31.16 2.84 3.95
CA LYS A 97 -32.08 3.24 5.03
C LYS A 97 -31.35 3.21 6.39
N LYS A 98 -31.82 3.92 7.42
CA LYS A 98 -31.25 3.81 8.79
C LYS A 98 -31.75 2.53 9.50
N GLY A 99 -31.15 2.16 10.63
CA GLY A 99 -31.56 1.00 11.46
C GLY A 99 -30.94 -0.35 11.07
N ARG A 100 -31.26 -1.39 11.87
CA ARG A 100 -30.80 -2.78 11.67
C ARG A 100 -31.30 -3.32 10.32
N LYS A 101 -30.48 -4.13 9.65
CA LYS A 101 -30.77 -4.71 8.33
C LYS A 101 -30.42 -6.18 8.31
N THR A 102 -31.23 -6.92 7.57
CA THR A 102 -30.88 -8.26 7.13
C THR A 102 -30.34 -8.14 5.71
N TRP A 103 -29.16 -8.70 5.48
CA TRP A 103 -28.52 -8.72 4.17
C TRP A 103 -28.61 -10.13 3.59
N ASN A 104 -29.23 -10.25 2.43
CA ASN A 104 -29.15 -11.42 1.58
C ASN A 104 -27.95 -11.28 0.64
N ASP A 105 -26.92 -12.08 0.91
CA ASP A 105 -25.69 -12.16 0.13
C ASP A 105 -25.71 -13.46 -0.70
N PRO A 106 -26.17 -13.44 -1.97
CA PRO A 106 -26.23 -14.64 -2.80
C PRO A 106 -24.83 -15.21 -3.04
N ASN A 107 -24.74 -16.50 -3.42
CA ASN A 107 -23.47 -17.19 -3.68
C ASN A 107 -22.53 -16.40 -4.61
N ARG A 108 -23.08 -15.77 -5.66
CA ARG A 108 -22.31 -14.92 -6.58
C ARG A 108 -21.68 -13.71 -5.88
N TYR A 109 -22.39 -13.07 -4.96
CA TYR A 109 -21.85 -11.95 -4.18
C TYR A 109 -20.72 -12.43 -3.26
N GLN A 110 -20.90 -13.58 -2.60
CA GLN A 110 -19.89 -14.18 -1.74
C GLN A 110 -18.60 -14.52 -2.51
N LEU A 111 -18.73 -15.11 -3.71
CA LEU A 111 -17.61 -15.37 -4.61
C LEU A 111 -16.86 -14.09 -5.00
N LEU A 112 -17.60 -13.03 -5.37
CA LEU A 112 -17.00 -11.72 -5.67
C LEU A 112 -16.29 -11.12 -4.47
N ARG A 113 -16.85 -11.27 -3.26
CA ARG A 113 -16.24 -10.82 -2.00
C ARG A 113 -14.92 -11.55 -1.74
N SER A 114 -14.87 -12.87 -1.94
CA SER A 114 -13.63 -13.66 -1.82
C SER A 114 -12.59 -13.22 -2.85
N ARG A 115 -12.99 -13.00 -4.11
CA ARG A 115 -12.09 -12.47 -5.16
C ARG A 115 -11.55 -11.08 -4.80
N LEU A 116 -12.40 -10.20 -4.26
CA LEU A 116 -11.99 -8.87 -3.82
C LEU A 116 -10.96 -8.95 -2.68
N LYS A 117 -11.19 -9.81 -1.69
CA LYS A 117 -10.25 -10.08 -0.59
C LYS A 117 -8.90 -10.54 -1.14
N GLU A 118 -8.91 -11.47 -2.09
CA GLU A 118 -7.70 -12.01 -2.70
C GLU A 118 -6.93 -10.96 -3.51
N LEU A 119 -7.63 -10.09 -4.25
CA LEU A 119 -7.00 -8.96 -4.93
C LEU A 119 -6.35 -8.00 -3.93
N HIS A 120 -7.01 -7.65 -2.83
CA HIS A 120 -6.39 -6.81 -1.80
C HIS A 120 -5.16 -7.47 -1.16
N ARG A 121 -5.20 -8.79 -0.93
CA ARG A 121 -4.04 -9.54 -0.43
C ARG A 121 -2.86 -9.46 -1.40
N LYS A 122 -3.09 -9.75 -2.68
CA LYS A 122 -2.07 -9.64 -3.75
C LYS A 122 -1.53 -8.22 -3.85
N GLN A 123 -2.40 -7.20 -3.77
CA GLN A 123 -2.02 -5.79 -3.83
C GLN A 123 -1.04 -5.42 -2.70
N ALA A 124 -1.36 -5.82 -1.47
CA ALA A 124 -0.50 -5.60 -0.32
C ALA A 124 0.85 -6.32 -0.45
N ALA A 125 0.84 -7.57 -0.94
CA ALA A 125 2.06 -8.34 -1.16
C ALA A 125 2.97 -7.70 -2.21
N VAL A 126 2.42 -7.29 -3.35
CA VAL A 126 3.15 -6.60 -4.43
C VAL A 126 3.70 -5.26 -3.94
N GLY A 127 2.90 -4.45 -3.24
CA GLY A 127 3.36 -3.18 -2.67
C GLY A 127 4.51 -3.36 -1.68
N LYS A 128 4.40 -4.35 -0.78
CA LYS A 128 5.46 -4.67 0.20
C LYS A 128 6.73 -5.17 -0.47
N LEU A 129 6.62 -6.01 -1.50
CA LEU A 129 7.77 -6.47 -2.29
C LEU A 129 8.45 -5.31 -3.00
N SER A 130 7.68 -4.46 -3.68
CA SER A 130 8.17 -3.26 -4.38
C SER A 130 8.98 -2.35 -3.44
N HIS A 131 8.43 -2.05 -2.25
CA HIS A 131 9.13 -1.24 -1.25
C HIS A 131 10.38 -1.91 -0.69
N ARG A 132 10.35 -3.22 -0.45
CA ARG A 132 11.54 -3.96 0.00
C ARG A 132 12.65 -3.94 -1.03
N THR A 133 12.31 -4.10 -2.31
CA THR A 133 13.27 -4.04 -3.42
C THR A 133 13.88 -2.65 -3.53
N LEU A 134 13.06 -1.60 -3.50
CA LEU A 134 13.55 -0.22 -3.50
C LEU A 134 14.44 0.07 -2.30
N ALA A 135 14.04 -0.37 -1.09
CA ALA A 135 14.86 -0.18 0.09
C ALA A 135 16.22 -0.88 -0.02
N ASN A 136 16.28 -2.09 -0.60
CA ASN A 136 17.55 -2.78 -0.84
C ASN A 136 18.47 -2.00 -1.78
N LEU A 137 17.92 -1.39 -2.83
CA LEU A 137 18.68 -0.52 -3.73
C LEU A 137 19.23 0.70 -2.98
N LEU A 138 18.46 1.30 -2.07
CA LEU A 138 18.92 2.46 -1.31
C LEU A 138 20.04 2.11 -0.31
N LEU A 139 20.01 0.91 0.28
CA LEU A 139 21.09 0.45 1.15
C LEU A 139 22.45 0.42 0.45
N THR A 140 22.49 0.16 -0.86
CA THR A 140 23.75 0.12 -1.61
C THR A 140 24.30 1.52 -1.92
N LEU A 141 23.49 2.57 -1.78
CA LEU A 141 23.88 3.95 -2.09
C LEU A 141 24.61 4.65 -0.94
N GLY A 142 24.42 4.21 0.31
CA GLY A 142 25.06 4.83 1.47
C GLY A 142 24.69 4.20 2.81
N ALA A 143 25.38 4.62 3.86
CA ALA A 143 25.23 4.12 5.23
C ALA A 143 24.33 5.02 6.09
N THR A 144 24.23 6.31 5.75
CA THR A 144 23.42 7.29 6.46
C THR A 144 22.36 7.86 5.52
N LEU A 145 21.08 7.66 5.85
CA LEU A 145 19.95 8.08 5.05
C LEU A 145 19.19 9.19 5.78
N TYR A 146 18.90 10.27 5.07
CA TYR A 146 18.16 11.42 5.57
C TYR A 146 16.80 11.50 4.87
N THR A 147 15.73 11.69 5.62
CA THR A 147 14.39 11.93 5.07
C THR A 147 13.70 13.05 5.84
N GLU A 148 12.82 13.79 5.16
CA GLU A 148 11.94 14.73 5.85
C GLU A 148 10.79 14.02 6.59
N THR A 149 10.32 14.64 7.67
CA THR A 149 9.15 14.16 8.42
C THR A 149 7.85 14.63 7.78
N MET A 150 7.18 13.73 7.04
CA MET A 150 5.86 14.00 6.45
C MET A 150 4.69 13.60 7.35
N ASN A 151 3.67 14.47 7.43
CA ASN A 151 2.39 14.12 8.05
C ASN A 151 1.41 13.48 7.03
N PHE A 152 1.60 12.18 6.76
CA PHE A 152 0.73 11.42 5.85
C PHE A 152 -0.74 11.38 6.30
N LYS A 153 -1.00 11.41 7.61
CA LYS A 153 -2.36 11.42 8.18
C LYS A 153 -3.11 12.71 7.83
N ALA A 154 -2.43 13.86 7.86
CA ALA A 154 -2.99 15.12 7.41
C ALA A 154 -3.25 15.10 5.89
N LEU A 155 -2.32 14.58 5.09
CA LEU A 155 -2.44 14.47 3.63
C LEU A 155 -3.56 13.52 3.18
N GLN A 156 -3.93 12.52 3.99
CA GLN A 156 -5.03 11.61 3.72
C GLN A 156 -6.38 12.35 3.66
N LYS A 157 -6.55 13.43 4.44
CA LYS A 157 -7.79 14.19 4.53
C LYS A 157 -8.05 14.95 3.22
N ARG A 158 -9.31 14.90 2.76
CA ARG A 158 -9.79 15.74 1.65
C ARG A 158 -10.07 17.15 2.19
N LYS A 159 -9.69 18.18 1.43
CA LYS A 159 -10.08 19.58 1.74
C LYS A 159 -11.61 19.70 1.86
N LYS A 160 -12.10 20.40 2.87
CA LYS A 160 -13.55 20.52 3.12
C LYS A 160 -14.16 21.62 2.26
N GLU A 161 -13.47 22.73 2.13
CA GLU A 161 -13.94 23.93 1.45
C GLU A 161 -14.07 23.68 -0.05
N THR A 162 -15.10 24.25 -0.65
CA THR A 162 -15.29 24.29 -2.10
C THR A 162 -14.88 25.68 -2.57
N GLU A 163 -13.87 25.75 -3.44
CA GLU A 163 -13.44 27.01 -4.04
C GLU A 163 -13.96 27.11 -5.47
N ILE A 164 -14.28 28.32 -5.89
CA ILE A 164 -14.56 28.66 -7.28
C ILE A 164 -13.32 29.38 -7.84
N SER A 165 -12.97 29.09 -9.08
CA SER A 165 -11.89 29.79 -9.76
C SER A 165 -12.38 31.15 -10.24
N GLU A 166 -11.78 32.23 -9.75
CA GLU A 166 -12.06 33.60 -10.20
C GLU A 166 -11.90 33.77 -11.71
N LYS A 167 -10.90 33.09 -12.29
CA LYS A 167 -10.62 33.14 -13.74
C LYS A 167 -11.65 32.43 -14.62
N THR A 168 -12.27 31.34 -14.13
CA THR A 168 -13.09 30.46 -14.97
C THR A 168 -14.54 30.31 -14.51
N GLY A 169 -14.88 30.80 -13.32
CA GLY A 169 -16.18 30.60 -12.68
C GLY A 169 -16.47 29.14 -12.29
N LYS A 170 -15.55 28.19 -12.53
CA LYS A 170 -15.75 26.76 -12.27
C LYS A 170 -15.25 26.35 -10.89
N PHE A 171 -15.87 25.31 -10.32
CA PHE A 171 -15.42 24.71 -9.06
C PHE A 171 -14.01 24.11 -9.19
N LYS A 172 -13.09 24.52 -8.33
CA LYS A 172 -11.75 23.93 -8.24
C LYS A 172 -11.82 22.51 -7.68
N ARG A 173 -10.93 21.65 -8.18
CA ARG A 173 -10.79 20.29 -7.66
C ARG A 173 -10.22 20.33 -6.24
N LYS A 174 -10.98 19.82 -5.26
CA LYS A 174 -10.50 19.66 -3.88
C LYS A 174 -9.26 18.75 -3.83
N LYS A 175 -8.22 19.20 -3.11
CA LYS A 175 -7.03 18.41 -2.76
C LYS A 175 -7.45 17.12 -2.05
N ARG A 176 -6.99 15.98 -2.57
CA ARG A 176 -7.34 14.63 -2.07
C ARG A 176 -6.24 13.62 -2.37
N PHE A 177 -5.48 13.19 -1.36
CA PHE A 177 -4.42 12.20 -1.54
C PHE A 177 -4.74 10.83 -0.95
N GLY A 178 -5.86 10.65 -0.24
CA GLY A 178 -6.18 9.37 0.41
C GLY A 178 -6.11 8.15 -0.52
N LYS A 179 -6.62 8.27 -1.76
CA LYS A 179 -6.51 7.19 -2.75
C LYS A 179 -5.05 6.93 -3.17
N THR A 180 -4.28 7.99 -3.40
CA THR A 180 -2.87 7.88 -3.77
C THR A 180 -2.07 7.25 -2.65
N LEU A 181 -2.22 7.73 -1.41
CA LEU A 181 -1.55 7.18 -0.23
C LEU A 181 -1.91 5.71 0.00
N GLY A 182 -3.18 5.32 -0.20
CA GLY A 182 -3.61 3.92 -0.10
C GLY A 182 -2.97 3.01 -1.14
N HIS A 183 -2.67 3.51 -2.34
CA HIS A 183 -2.03 2.72 -3.41
C HIS A 183 -0.50 2.73 -3.33
N ARG A 184 0.09 3.88 -3.00
CA ARG A 184 1.53 4.14 -3.05
C ARG A 184 2.24 3.86 -1.73
N ALA A 185 1.49 3.88 -0.63
CA ALA A 185 1.91 3.52 0.72
C ALA A 185 3.27 4.10 1.17
N PRO A 186 3.54 5.42 1.01
CA PRO A 186 4.84 6.01 1.34
C PRO A 186 5.23 5.83 2.82
N ALA A 187 4.27 5.86 3.74
CA ALA A 187 4.53 5.58 5.15
C ALA A 187 5.10 4.16 5.37
N MET A 188 4.51 3.15 4.72
CA MET A 188 5.00 1.77 4.79
C MET A 188 6.40 1.64 4.21
N PHE A 189 6.69 2.34 3.12
CA PHE A 189 8.02 2.37 2.54
C PHE A 189 9.06 2.93 3.52
N ILE A 190 8.80 4.08 4.14
CA ILE A 190 9.70 4.70 5.13
C ILE A 190 9.96 3.76 6.32
N THR A 191 8.92 3.13 6.86
CA THR A 191 9.08 2.14 7.93
C THR A 191 9.97 0.97 7.51
N ILE A 192 9.71 0.38 6.34
CA ILE A 192 10.52 -0.74 5.80
C ILE A 192 11.98 -0.32 5.60
N LEU A 193 12.21 0.90 5.10
CA LEU A 193 13.54 1.41 4.84
C LEU A 193 14.32 1.64 6.15
N GLU A 194 13.71 2.32 7.12
CA GLU A 194 14.31 2.54 8.43
C GLU A 194 14.69 1.23 9.12
N GLU A 195 13.76 0.26 9.18
CA GLU A 195 14.03 -1.06 9.74
C GLU A 195 15.20 -1.75 9.05
N LYS A 196 15.32 -1.60 7.72
CA LYS A 196 16.41 -2.18 6.93
C LYS A 196 17.74 -1.50 7.19
N VAL A 197 17.78 -0.17 7.25
CA VAL A 197 18.99 0.59 7.52
C VAL A 197 19.54 0.22 8.91
N LYS A 198 18.69 0.27 9.94
CA LYS A 198 19.06 -0.09 11.32
C LYS A 198 19.54 -1.54 11.44
N ARG A 199 18.86 -2.48 10.77
CA ARG A 199 19.24 -3.90 10.78
C ARG A 199 20.65 -4.15 10.23
N HIS A 200 21.15 -3.31 9.33
CA HIS A 200 22.50 -3.44 8.76
C HIS A 200 23.51 -2.46 9.40
N GLY A 201 23.18 -1.88 10.55
CA GLY A 201 24.10 -0.99 11.30
C GLY A 201 24.20 0.43 10.77
N GLY A 202 23.29 0.85 9.89
CA GLY A 202 23.26 2.21 9.33
C GLY A 202 22.42 3.18 10.14
N SER A 203 22.50 4.46 9.77
CA SER A 203 21.78 5.55 10.41
C SER A 203 20.63 6.04 9.54
N PHE A 204 19.43 6.14 10.12
CA PHE A 204 18.24 6.68 9.45
C PHE A 204 17.76 7.92 10.20
N ILE A 205 17.98 9.09 9.62
CA ILE A 205 17.76 10.40 10.26
C ILE A 205 16.51 11.04 9.66
N ARG A 206 15.57 11.39 10.53
CA ARG A 206 14.39 12.18 10.18
C ARG A 206 14.66 13.64 10.49
N VAL A 207 14.67 14.48 9.46
CA VAL A 207 14.84 15.91 9.61
C VAL A 207 13.48 16.56 9.91
N ASN A 208 13.44 17.39 10.94
CA ASN A 208 12.29 18.23 11.23
C ASN A 208 12.40 19.54 10.43
N THR A 209 11.56 19.69 9.42
CA THR A 209 11.55 20.89 8.57
C THR A 209 11.01 22.15 9.26
N MET A 210 10.36 22.03 10.43
CA MET A 210 9.84 23.17 11.19
C MET A 210 10.91 23.85 12.07
N GLU A 211 11.96 23.12 12.43
CA GLU A 211 13.05 23.62 13.30
C GLU A 211 14.24 24.18 12.50
N MET A 212 14.25 23.98 11.18
CA MET A 212 15.34 24.39 10.28
C MET A 212 15.04 25.71 9.55
N LYS A 213 14.01 26.45 9.98
CA LYS A 213 13.63 27.76 9.44
C LYS A 213 14.03 28.88 10.38
#